data_AF-A0A1S2H2L7-F1
#
_entry.id   AF-A0A1S2H2L7-F1
#
_cell.length_a   1.000
_cell.length_b   1.000
_cell.length_c   1.000
_cell.angle_alpha   90.00
_cell.angle_beta   90.00
_cell.angle_gamma   90.00
#
_symmetry.space_group_name_H-M   'P 1'
#
loop_
_entity.id
_entity.type
_entity.pdbx_description
1 polymer ?
#
loop_
_entity_poly.entity_id
_entity_poly.type
_entity_poly.pdbx_seq_one_letter_code
_entity_poly.pdbx_strand_id
1 'polypeptide(L)'
;MQLPPFTSRTDSFRDRPFMPPEEVLRGIPALYATEDVLVEQKLVHAHYFIPSQQLPFDWFVMELSPEQNYTAFGFVCLQGDTANAEFGYFALWELADIFLAPGHPAVIRNEELTQATPWAQVRQEWGRKFA
;
A
#
# COMPACT_ATOMS: atom_id res chain seq x y z
N MET A 1 -14.86 -11.08 -12.95
CA MET A 1 -13.84 -10.62 -13.91
C MET A 1 -12.50 -11.22 -13.51
N GLN A 2 -11.61 -11.56 -14.44
CA GLN A 2 -10.24 -11.99 -14.13
C GLN A 2 -9.39 -10.73 -13.95
N LEU A 3 -8.53 -10.68 -12.93
CA LEU A 3 -7.60 -9.55 -12.76
C LEU A 3 -6.60 -9.52 -13.93
N PRO A 4 -6.13 -8.33 -14.35
CA PRO A 4 -5.07 -8.24 -15.36
C PRO A 4 -3.79 -8.94 -14.88
N PRO A 5 -2.85 -9.30 -15.77
CA PRO A 5 -1.57 -9.86 -15.36
C PRO A 5 -0.72 -8.82 -14.63
N PHE A 6 0.03 -9.26 -13.62
CA PHE A 6 0.99 -8.46 -12.88
C PHE A 6 2.39 -9.11 -12.98
N THR A 7 3.38 -8.33 -13.39
CA THR A 7 4.80 -8.75 -13.42
C THR A 7 5.66 -7.60 -12.96
N SER A 8 6.62 -7.85 -12.06
CA SER A 8 7.56 -6.83 -11.61
C SER A 8 9.01 -7.23 -11.89
N ARG A 9 9.84 -6.24 -12.18
CA ARG A 9 11.28 -6.43 -12.43
C ARG A 9 12.05 -6.86 -11.19
N THR A 10 11.45 -6.72 -10.02
CA THR A 10 12.10 -7.03 -8.74
C THR A 10 11.56 -8.33 -8.11
N ASP A 11 10.69 -9.07 -8.80
CA ASP A 11 10.09 -10.32 -8.29
C ASP A 11 11.15 -11.36 -7.89
N SER A 12 12.25 -11.48 -8.64
CA SER A 12 13.35 -12.38 -8.30
C SER A 12 14.10 -12.04 -7.00
N PHE A 13 13.86 -10.85 -6.44
CA PHE A 13 14.48 -10.38 -5.20
C PHE A 13 13.57 -10.52 -3.98
N ARG A 14 12.37 -11.07 -4.15
CA ARG A 14 11.37 -11.20 -3.08
C ARG A 14 11.31 -12.63 -2.54
N ASP A 15 11.14 -12.73 -1.23
CA ASP A 15 10.88 -13.98 -0.51
C ASP A 15 9.40 -14.40 -0.52
N ARG A 16 8.51 -13.49 -0.95
CA ARG A 16 7.05 -13.64 -1.00
C ARG A 16 6.44 -12.89 -2.19
N PRO A 17 5.21 -13.24 -2.62
CA PRO A 17 4.51 -12.47 -3.64
C PRO A 17 4.34 -11.01 -3.23
N PHE A 18 4.51 -10.10 -4.20
CA PHE A 18 4.25 -8.67 -3.99
C PHE A 18 2.76 -8.38 -3.88
N MET A 19 1.96 -8.99 -4.78
CA MET A 19 0.51 -8.81 -4.79
C MET A 19 -0.15 -9.66 -3.71
N PRO A 20 -1.10 -9.10 -2.94
CA PRO A 20 -2.02 -9.88 -2.12
C PRO A 20 -2.77 -10.95 -2.94
N PRO A 21 -3.32 -11.99 -2.30
CA PRO A 21 -4.18 -12.96 -2.95
C PRO A 21 -5.33 -12.28 -3.69
N GLU A 22 -5.76 -12.85 -4.81
CA GLU A 22 -6.84 -12.29 -5.64
C GLU A 22 -8.14 -12.05 -4.85
N GLU A 23 -8.45 -12.90 -3.88
CA GLU A 23 -9.61 -12.72 -2.99
C GLU A 23 -9.51 -11.44 -2.16
N VAL A 24 -8.31 -11.11 -1.65
CA VAL A 24 -8.04 -9.88 -0.92
C VAL A 24 -8.21 -8.68 -1.85
N LEU A 25 -7.61 -8.74 -3.05
CA LEU A 25 -7.70 -7.66 -4.04
C LEU A 25 -9.14 -7.37 -4.48
N ARG A 26 -9.97 -8.39 -4.65
CA ARG A 26 -11.39 -8.25 -4.98
C ARG A 26 -12.23 -7.67 -3.84
N GLY A 27 -11.74 -7.76 -2.61
CA GLY A 27 -12.38 -7.19 -1.42
C GLY A 27 -12.07 -5.69 -1.22
N ILE A 28 -11.15 -5.12 -1.99
CA ILE A 28 -10.81 -3.70 -1.91
C ILE A 28 -11.85 -2.89 -2.71
N PRO A 29 -12.46 -1.84 -2.13
CA PRO A 29 -13.35 -0.94 -2.85
C PRO A 29 -12.70 -0.35 -4.10
N ALA A 30 -13.51 -0.12 -5.13
CA ALA A 30 -13.07 0.60 -6.33
C ALA A 30 -12.73 2.07 -5.98
N LEU A 31 -11.91 2.71 -6.83
CA LEU A 31 -11.62 4.14 -6.69
C LEU A 31 -12.92 4.96 -6.65
N TYR A 32 -12.99 5.93 -5.74
CA TYR A 32 -14.13 6.79 -5.44
C TYR A 32 -15.36 6.08 -4.86
N ALA A 33 -15.27 4.79 -4.54
CA ALA A 33 -16.42 4.05 -3.99
C ALA A 33 -16.74 4.44 -2.54
N THR A 34 -15.84 5.14 -1.85
CA THR A 34 -16.00 5.49 -0.43
C THR A 34 -15.96 7.00 -0.18
N GLU A 35 -16.37 7.83 -1.14
CA GLU A 35 -16.38 9.31 -0.99
C GLU A 35 -17.33 9.81 0.11
N ASP A 36 -18.43 9.10 0.34
CA ASP A 36 -19.38 9.40 1.43
C ASP A 36 -18.91 8.85 2.80
N VAL A 37 -17.76 8.17 2.86
CA VAL A 37 -17.20 7.63 4.09
C VAL A 37 -16.19 8.62 4.67
N LEU A 38 -16.38 8.97 5.95
CA LEU A 38 -15.43 9.82 6.67
C LEU A 38 -14.03 9.19 6.65
N VAL A 39 -12.99 10.00 6.45
CA VAL A 39 -11.59 9.54 6.36
C VAL A 39 -11.19 8.63 7.52
N GLU A 40 -11.55 8.96 8.75
CA GLU A 40 -11.25 8.16 9.95
C GLU A 40 -11.92 6.76 9.94
N GLN A 41 -12.97 6.59 9.15
CA GLN A 41 -13.74 5.35 8.97
C GLN A 41 -13.39 4.59 7.69
N LYS A 42 -12.63 5.19 6.76
CA LYS A 42 -12.16 4.47 5.57
C LYS A 42 -11.34 3.26 6.01
N LEU A 43 -11.57 2.13 5.36
CA LEU A 43 -10.92 0.87 5.71
C LEU A 43 -9.59 0.78 4.99
N VAL A 44 -8.54 0.40 5.72
CA VAL A 44 -7.26 -0.01 5.16
C VAL A 44 -7.33 -1.50 4.88
N HIS A 45 -7.05 -1.88 3.62
CA HIS A 45 -7.11 -3.26 3.14
C HIS A 45 -5.73 -3.90 2.97
N ALA A 46 -4.70 -3.09 2.73
CA ALA A 46 -3.32 -3.56 2.62
C ALA A 46 -2.35 -2.49 3.11
N HIS A 47 -1.22 -2.93 3.64
CA HIS A 47 -0.11 -2.05 4.01
C HIS A 47 1.15 -2.52 3.29
N TYR A 48 1.68 -1.69 2.40
CA TYR A 48 2.98 -1.89 1.77
C TYR A 48 4.02 -1.08 2.51
N PHE A 49 5.17 -1.66 2.76
CA PHE A 49 6.24 -0.97 3.47
C PHE A 49 7.63 -1.48 3.08
N ILE A 50 8.63 -0.62 3.27
CA ILE A 50 10.03 -1.04 3.29
C ILE A 50 10.37 -1.44 4.73
N PRO A 51 10.83 -2.69 5.00
CA PRO A 51 11.15 -3.17 6.34
C PRO A 51 12.49 -2.57 6.83
N SER A 52 12.54 -1.26 7.01
CA SER A 52 13.70 -0.50 7.47
C SER A 52 13.31 0.40 8.63
N GLN A 53 14.11 0.38 9.71
CA GLN A 53 13.93 1.29 10.85
C GLN A 53 14.50 2.69 10.60
N GLN A 54 15.46 2.81 9.68
CA GLN A 54 16.19 4.07 9.44
C GLN A 54 15.54 4.91 8.34
N LEU A 55 14.89 4.25 7.38
CA LEU A 55 14.21 4.87 6.25
C LEU A 55 12.87 4.16 6.05
N PRO A 56 11.88 4.36 6.94
CA PRO A 56 10.58 3.71 6.80
C PRO A 56 9.81 4.38 5.66
N PHE A 57 9.16 3.55 4.86
CA PHE A 57 8.20 3.99 3.86
C PHE A 57 6.95 3.16 4.06
N ASP A 58 5.79 3.81 4.10
CA ASP A 58 4.51 3.19 4.35
C ASP A 58 3.50 3.67 3.30
N TRP A 59 2.82 2.72 2.66
CA TRP A 59 1.68 2.95 1.78
C TRP A 59 0.51 2.09 2.25
N PHE A 60 -0.57 2.73 2.66
CA PHE A 60 -1.80 2.09 3.10
C PHE A 60 -2.83 2.18 1.98
N VAL A 61 -3.37 1.04 1.55
CA VAL A 61 -4.35 0.95 0.46
C VAL A 61 -5.76 0.93 1.05
N MET A 62 -6.61 1.83 0.56
CA MET A 62 -8.03 1.90 0.94
C MET A 62 -8.95 1.59 -0.24
N GLU A 63 -8.59 2.05 -1.43
CA GLU A 63 -9.30 1.77 -2.67
C GLU A 63 -8.31 1.32 -3.75
N LEU A 64 -8.77 0.56 -4.74
CA LEU A 64 -7.94 0.03 -5.82
C LEU A 64 -8.73 -0.05 -7.12
N SER A 65 -8.10 0.32 -8.24
CA SER A 65 -8.56 -0.02 -9.59
C SER A 65 -7.52 -0.90 -10.28
N PRO A 66 -7.75 -2.22 -10.36
CA PRO A 66 -6.91 -3.11 -11.16
C PRO A 66 -6.82 -2.69 -12.63
N GLU A 67 -7.90 -2.15 -13.19
CA GLU A 67 -8.04 -1.74 -14.59
C GLU A 67 -7.23 -0.48 -14.90
N GLN A 68 -7.08 0.42 -13.94
CA GLN A 68 -6.22 1.61 -14.05
C GLN A 68 -4.82 1.28 -13.53
N ASN A 69 -4.16 0.28 -14.14
CA ASN A 69 -2.81 -0.15 -13.76
C ASN A 69 -2.65 -0.39 -12.24
N TYR A 70 -3.61 -1.01 -11.57
CA TYR A 70 -3.55 -1.18 -10.11
C TYR A 70 -3.32 0.13 -9.34
N THR A 71 -3.88 1.26 -9.80
CA THR A 71 -3.87 2.51 -9.06
C THR A 71 -4.67 2.34 -7.79
N ALA A 72 -4.02 2.61 -6.67
CA ALA A 72 -4.59 2.65 -5.35
C ALA A 72 -4.83 4.10 -4.92
N PHE A 73 -5.82 4.28 -4.05
CA PHE A 73 -5.94 5.46 -3.21
C PHE A 73 -5.74 5.06 -1.74
N GLY A 74 -5.06 5.91 -0.99
CA GLY A 74 -4.93 5.76 0.46
C GLY A 74 -3.87 6.68 1.05
N PHE A 75 -3.29 6.28 2.18
CA PHE A 75 -2.37 7.12 2.94
C PHE A 75 -0.91 6.73 2.68
N VAL A 76 -0.04 7.72 2.52
CA VAL A 76 1.37 7.53 2.21
C VAL A 76 2.24 8.33 3.17
N CYS A 77 3.27 7.69 3.71
CA CYS A 77 4.33 8.34 4.47
C CYS A 77 5.68 7.85 3.95
N LEU A 78 6.48 8.78 3.40
CA LEU A 78 7.78 8.48 2.81
C LEU A 78 8.89 8.91 3.75
N GLN A 79 9.91 8.07 3.94
CA GLN A 79 11.05 8.32 4.83
C GLN A 79 10.67 8.65 6.29
N GLY A 80 9.47 8.27 6.74
CA GLY A 80 8.96 8.63 8.05
C GLY A 80 8.65 10.12 8.23
N ASP A 81 8.56 10.89 7.14
CA ASP A 81 8.21 12.31 7.18
C ASP A 81 6.70 12.49 7.42
N THR A 82 6.32 12.43 8.70
CA THR A 82 4.93 12.54 9.13
C THR A 82 4.32 13.92 8.91
N ALA A 83 5.15 14.97 8.70
CA ALA A 83 4.67 16.32 8.40
C ALA A 83 4.19 16.44 6.94
N ASN A 84 4.75 15.63 6.04
CA ASN A 84 4.39 15.58 4.62
C ASN A 84 3.63 14.30 4.23
N ALA A 85 3.20 13.51 5.21
CA ALA A 85 2.39 12.32 4.97
C ALA A 85 0.97 12.73 4.55
N GLU A 86 0.45 12.09 3.50
CA GLU A 86 -0.78 12.55 2.83
C GLU A 86 -1.65 11.42 2.31
N PHE A 87 -2.90 11.78 2.01
CA PHE A 87 -3.79 10.93 1.22
C PHE A 87 -3.57 11.22 -0.26
N GLY A 88 -3.35 10.18 -1.05
CA GLY A 88 -3.05 10.34 -2.46
C GLY A 88 -3.21 9.04 -3.25
N TYR A 89 -2.92 9.18 -4.54
CA TYR A 89 -2.93 8.05 -5.48
C TYR A 89 -1.51 7.54 -5.68
N PHE A 90 -1.37 6.22 -5.76
CA PHE A 90 -0.11 5.56 -6.09
C PHE A 90 -0.42 4.25 -6.81
N ALA A 91 0.45 3.80 -7.70
CA ALA A 91 0.18 2.57 -8.45
C ALA A 91 1.03 1.40 -7.95
N LEU A 92 0.39 0.25 -7.70
CA LEU A 92 1.10 -0.90 -7.12
C LEU A 92 2.25 -1.41 -8.01
N TRP A 93 2.17 -1.23 -9.33
CA TRP A 93 3.28 -1.56 -10.24
C TRP A 93 4.50 -0.64 -10.04
N GLU A 94 4.29 0.65 -9.75
CA GLU A 94 5.39 1.59 -9.49
C GLU A 94 6.10 1.19 -8.21
N LEU A 95 5.34 0.88 -7.15
CA LEU A 95 5.89 0.38 -5.89
C LEU A 95 6.73 -0.87 -6.14
N ALA A 96 6.23 -1.79 -6.96
CA ALA A 96 6.94 -3.02 -7.24
C ALA A 96 8.27 -2.81 -7.97
N ASP A 97 8.45 -1.68 -8.65
CA ASP A 97 9.65 -1.37 -9.43
C ASP A 97 10.46 -0.20 -8.83
N ILE A 98 10.31 0.11 -7.54
CA ILE A 98 11.14 1.10 -6.85
C ILE A 98 12.59 0.61 -6.70
N PHE A 99 13.55 1.50 -6.97
CA PHE A 99 14.96 1.33 -6.69
C PHE A 99 15.45 2.43 -5.75
N LEU A 100 16.18 2.05 -4.69
CA LEU A 100 16.77 3.01 -3.75
C LEU A 100 18.05 3.64 -4.32
N ALA A 101 18.72 2.92 -5.21
CA ALA A 101 19.89 3.36 -5.97
C ALA A 101 20.00 2.53 -7.27
N PRO A 102 20.81 2.94 -8.26
CA PRO A 102 21.05 2.14 -9.46
C PRO A 102 21.43 0.69 -9.12
N GLY A 103 20.66 -0.28 -9.61
CA GLY A 103 20.87 -1.70 -9.35
C GLY A 103 20.46 -2.21 -7.96
N HIS A 104 19.90 -1.35 -7.11
CA HIS A 104 19.48 -1.70 -5.74
C HIS A 104 17.95 -1.56 -5.61
N PRO A 105 17.17 -2.63 -5.90
CA PRO A 105 15.72 -2.58 -5.77
C PRO A 105 15.31 -2.40 -4.31
N ALA A 106 14.23 -1.67 -4.08
CA ALA A 106 13.61 -1.62 -2.76
C ALA A 106 12.89 -2.95 -2.48
N VAL A 107 13.23 -3.59 -1.36
CA VAL A 107 12.49 -4.77 -0.89
C VAL A 107 11.22 -4.29 -0.20
N ILE A 108 10.16 -4.05 -0.98
CA ILE A 108 8.84 -3.71 -0.46
C ILE A 108 8.11 -5.00 -0.09
N ARG A 109 7.56 -5.02 1.12
CA ARG A 109 6.70 -6.08 1.62
C ARG A 109 5.28 -5.56 1.72
N ASN A 110 4.31 -6.45 1.53
CA ASN A 110 2.95 -6.22 1.97
C ASN A 110 2.71 -6.92 3.31
N GLU A 111 1.96 -6.31 4.21
CA GLU A 111 1.30 -7.02 5.30
C GLU A 111 -0.13 -7.30 4.85
N GLU A 112 -0.50 -8.58 4.83
CA GLU A 112 -1.89 -8.97 4.61
C GLU A 112 -2.65 -8.65 5.89
N LEU A 113 -3.48 -7.62 5.85
CA LEU A 113 -4.42 -7.38 6.93
C LEU A 113 -5.45 -8.51 6.87
N THR A 114 -5.42 -9.38 7.88
CA THR A 114 -6.38 -10.50 8.01
C THR A 114 -7.82 -9.99 8.04
N GLN A 115 -8.03 -8.72 8.42
CA GLN A 115 -9.28 -7.98 8.29
C GLN A 115 -9.00 -6.51 7.95
N ALA A 116 -9.80 -5.95 7.05
CA ALA A 116 -9.75 -4.53 6.74
C ALA A 116 -10.03 -3.70 8.00
N THR A 117 -9.20 -2.69 8.28
CA THR A 117 -9.19 -1.98 9.58
C THR A 117 -9.45 -0.48 9.39
N PRO A 118 -10.28 0.18 10.21
CA PRO A 118 -10.52 1.62 10.11
C PRO A 118 -9.23 2.44 10.22
N TRP A 119 -9.10 3.47 9.39
CA TRP A 119 -7.93 4.36 9.37
C TRP A 119 -7.62 4.95 10.74
N ALA A 120 -8.62 5.35 11.53
CA ALA A 120 -8.41 5.90 12.87
C ALA A 120 -7.59 4.94 13.76
N GLN A 121 -7.89 3.64 13.68
CA GLN A 121 -7.18 2.63 14.45
C GLN A 121 -5.76 2.44 13.90
N VAL A 122 -5.63 2.25 12.58
CA VAL A 122 -4.32 2.11 11.93
C VAL A 122 -3.41 3.29 12.24
N ARG A 123 -3.92 4.52 12.15
CA ARG A 123 -3.19 5.75 12.45
C ARG A 123 -2.74 5.82 13.91
N GLN A 124 -3.59 5.40 14.85
CA GLN A 124 -3.21 5.36 16.26
C GLN A 124 -2.06 4.37 16.51
N GLU A 125 -2.14 3.18 15.93
CA GLU A 125 -1.13 2.13 16.11
C GLU A 125 0.18 2.48 15.40
N TRP A 126 0.09 2.91 14.14
CA TRP A 126 1.22 3.35 13.32
C TRP A 126 1.91 4.58 13.90
N GLY A 127 1.15 5.57 14.39
CA GLY A 127 1.68 6.80 14.97
C GLY A 127 2.55 6.56 16.21
N ARG A 128 2.32 5.48 16.97
CA ARG A 128 3.18 5.10 18.10
C ARG A 128 4.63 4.79 17.70
N LYS A 129 4.90 4.50 16.42
CA LYS A 129 6.27 4.28 15.90
C LYS A 129 7.11 5.57 15.91
N PHE A 130 6.47 6.74 15.94
CA PHE A 130 7.10 8.05 15.81
C PHE A 130 6.92 8.94 17.06
N ALA A 131 6.36 8.37 18.14
CA ALA A 131 6.05 9.07 19.39
C ALA A 131 7.20 8.98 20.41
#